data_AF-A0A0M9VXB1-F1
#
_entry.id   AF-A0A0M9VXB1-F1
#
_cell.length_a   1.000
_cell.length_b   1.000
_cell.length_c   1.000
_cell.angle_alpha   90.00
_cell.angle_beta   90.00
_cell.angle_gamma   90.00
#
_symmetry.space_group_name_H-M   'P 1'
#
loop_
_entity.id
_entity.type
_entity.pdbx_description
1 polymer ?
#
loop_
_entity_poly.entity_id
_entity_poly.type
_entity_poly.pdbx_seq_one_letter_code
_entity_poly.pdbx_strand_id
1 'polypeptide(L)'
;MEKTHNYTFTLQKYMLLQEQHEQLSSNLEQIRPRKSSTSSGSTVSSPATSPSRGWEDRSQEALDTIVDEDTIFKISAEEQRLFDINESIKRALTELLNCDAVRDDIKTRMWAQTRLMETEKELRSGRRRRSSPGME
;
A
#
# COMPACT_ATOMS: atom_id res chain seq x y z
N MET A 1 -8.07 -36.98 -5.59
CA MET A 1 -7.79 -36.10 -6.74
C MET A 1 -8.34 -34.69 -6.54
N GLU A 2 -9.53 -34.49 -5.97
CA GLU A 2 -10.17 -33.17 -5.82
C GLU A 2 -9.38 -32.15 -4.97
N LYS A 3 -8.74 -32.61 -3.88
CA LYS A 3 -7.94 -31.76 -2.96
C LYS A 3 -6.80 -31.01 -3.66
N THR A 4 -6.10 -31.68 -4.57
CA THR A 4 -4.98 -31.11 -5.32
C THR A 4 -5.46 -30.11 -6.36
N HIS A 5 -6.60 -30.36 -7.01
CA HIS A 5 -7.17 -29.43 -7.99
C HIS A 5 -7.63 -28.12 -7.33
N ASN A 6 -8.25 -28.20 -6.15
CA ASN A 6 -8.66 -27.01 -5.40
C ASN A 6 -7.45 -26.18 -4.93
N TYR A 7 -6.39 -26.84 -4.45
CA TYR A 7 -5.12 -26.18 -4.13
C TYR A 7 -4.52 -25.47 -5.36
N THR A 8 -4.35 -26.19 -6.47
CA THR A 8 -3.76 -25.64 -7.70
C THR A 8 -4.56 -24.46 -8.23
N PHE A 9 -5.90 -24.58 -8.27
CA PHE A 9 -6.77 -23.50 -8.71
C PHE A 9 -6.66 -22.26 -7.81
N THR A 10 -6.70 -22.46 -6.49
CA THR A 10 -6.62 -21.36 -5.52
C THR A 10 -5.25 -20.67 -5.58
N LEU A 11 -4.17 -21.45 -5.74
CA LEU A 11 -2.83 -20.91 -5.91
C LEU A 11 -2.69 -20.11 -7.21
N GLN A 12 -3.21 -20.62 -8.33
CA GLN A 12 -3.22 -19.89 -9.60
C GLN A 12 -4.00 -18.57 -9.49
N LYS A 13 -5.17 -18.61 -8.84
CA LYS A 13 -5.96 -17.40 -8.54
C LYS A 13 -5.16 -16.41 -7.70
N TYR A 14 -4.46 -16.86 -6.67
CA TYR A 14 -3.58 -16.01 -5.86
C TYR A 14 -2.48 -15.36 -6.71
N MET A 15 -1.79 -16.14 -7.57
CA MET A 15 -0.72 -15.61 -8.42
C MET A 15 -1.22 -14.52 -9.38
N LEU A 16 -2.39 -14.71 -9.99
CA LEU A 16 -3.01 -13.72 -10.86
C LEU A 16 -3.37 -12.44 -10.09
N LEU A 17 -3.99 -12.58 -8.92
CA LEU A 17 -4.34 -11.43 -8.08
C LEU A 17 -3.09 -10.68 -7.60
N GLN A 18 -2.01 -11.39 -7.30
CA GLN A 18 -0.73 -10.81 -6.91
C GLN A 18 -0.11 -10.00 -8.05
N GLU A 19 -0.15 -10.50 -9.29
CA GLU A 19 0.29 -9.76 -10.47
C GLU A 19 -0.54 -8.48 -10.66
N GLN A 20 -1.87 -8.58 -10.55
CA GLN A 20 -2.74 -7.41 -10.61
C GLN A 20 -2.42 -6.39 -9.50
N HIS A 21 -2.18 -6.86 -8.28
CA HIS A 21 -1.80 -6.00 -7.17
C HIS A 21 -0.49 -5.24 -7.44
N GLU A 22 0.52 -5.90 -7.99
CA GLU A 22 1.80 -5.28 -8.34
C GLU A 22 1.64 -4.23 -9.45
N GLN A 23 0.82 -4.51 -10.46
CA GLN A 23 0.51 -3.55 -11.52
C GLN A 23 -0.18 -2.29 -10.97
N LEU A 24 -1.24 -2.46 -10.17
CA LEU A 24 -1.97 -1.35 -9.54
C LEU A 24 -1.05 -0.55 -8.60
N SER A 25 -0.21 -1.24 -7.82
CA SER A 25 0.76 -0.59 -6.92
C SER A 25 1.78 0.25 -7.70
N SER A 26 2.34 -0.31 -8.77
CA SER A 26 3.28 0.41 -9.65
C SER A 26 2.63 1.62 -10.31
N ASN A 27 1.38 1.47 -10.78
CA ASN A 27 0.62 2.57 -11.36
C ASN A 27 0.36 3.68 -10.34
N LEU A 28 -0.04 3.33 -9.11
CA LEU A 28 -0.20 4.29 -8.02
C LEU A 28 1.09 5.05 -7.70
N GLU A 29 2.25 4.39 -7.72
CA GLU A 29 3.55 5.04 -7.51
C GLU A 29 3.91 6.02 -8.64
N GLN A 30 3.45 5.77 -9.87
CA GLN A 30 3.65 6.66 -11.01
C GLN A 30 2.72 7.88 -10.98
N ILE A 31 1.45 7.70 -10.59
CA ILE A 31 0.45 8.77 -10.56
C ILE A 31 0.59 9.63 -9.30
N ARG A 32 1.03 9.06 -8.18
CA ARG A 32 1.24 9.82 -6.94
C ARG A 32 2.25 10.93 -7.25
N PRO A 33 1.95 12.20 -6.94
CA PRO A 33 2.90 13.28 -7.11
C PRO A 33 4.18 12.85 -6.39
N ARG A 34 5.22 12.59 -7.18
CA ARG A 34 6.55 12.41 -6.61
C ARG A 34 6.78 13.70 -5.87
N LYS A 35 6.82 13.62 -4.53
CA LYS A 35 7.43 14.67 -3.72
C LYS A 35 8.74 14.91 -4.44
N SER A 36 8.86 16.05 -5.10
CA SER A 36 10.08 16.39 -5.81
C SER A 36 11.18 16.15 -4.79
N SER A 37 12.04 15.19 -5.07
CA SER A 37 13.27 15.03 -4.35
C SER A 37 14.05 16.31 -4.66
N THR A 38 13.79 17.39 -3.92
CA THR A 38 14.79 18.41 -3.69
C THR A 38 15.88 17.68 -2.93
N SER A 39 16.81 17.10 -3.68
CA SER A 39 18.14 16.82 -3.21
C SER A 39 18.82 18.15 -2.91
N SER A 40 18.35 18.82 -1.87
CA SER A 40 19.11 19.86 -1.19
C SER A 40 20.04 19.11 -0.26
N GLY A 41 21.16 18.65 -0.82
CA GLY A 41 22.31 18.28 -0.02
C GLY A 41 22.69 19.49 0.82
N SER A 42 22.45 19.41 2.12
CA SER A 42 22.96 20.37 3.08
C SER A 42 23.33 19.59 4.33
N THR A 43 24.61 19.21 4.35
CA THR A 43 25.39 19.05 5.58
C THR A 43 25.16 20.26 6.47
N VAL A 44 24.71 20.10 7.70
CA VAL A 44 25.26 20.79 8.88
C VAL A 44 24.64 20.24 10.16
N SER A 45 25.48 20.27 11.19
CA SER A 45 25.40 19.60 12.46
C SER A 45 24.61 20.36 13.53
N SER A 46 24.19 19.61 14.55
CA SER A 46 24.00 19.99 15.96
C SER A 46 22.67 20.63 16.43
N PRO A 47 22.18 20.27 17.64
CA PRO A 47 21.03 20.92 18.29
C PRO A 47 21.49 22.04 19.25
N ALA A 48 20.82 23.19 19.23
CA ALA A 48 20.95 24.20 20.28
C ALA A 48 19.66 25.05 20.43
N THR A 49 19.05 24.92 21.61
CA THR A 49 18.34 25.91 22.44
C THR A 49 17.80 27.23 21.83
N SER A 50 16.46 27.39 21.88
CA SER A 50 15.52 28.54 22.05
C SER A 50 16.00 30.03 22.02
N PRO A 51 15.08 31.03 22.12
CA PRO A 51 13.96 31.44 21.23
C PRO A 51 14.01 32.96 20.90
N SER A 52 13.50 33.44 19.74
CA SER A 52 12.99 34.83 19.57
C SER A 52 12.38 35.12 18.20
N ARG A 53 11.48 36.10 18.22
CA ARG A 53 10.53 36.58 17.20
C ARG A 53 11.22 37.09 15.92
N GLY A 54 10.65 36.75 14.76
CA GLY A 54 11.02 37.31 13.46
C GLY A 54 10.01 36.83 12.41
N TRP A 55 9.25 37.76 11.86
CA TRP A 55 8.17 37.58 10.91
C TRP A 55 8.74 38.03 9.57
N GLU A 56 9.40 37.13 8.86
CA GLU A 56 9.93 37.39 7.53
C GLU A 56 9.92 36.08 6.73
N ASP A 57 8.90 35.99 5.87
CA ASP A 57 9.04 35.61 4.47
C ASP A 57 9.74 34.28 4.16
N ARG A 58 9.05 33.17 4.44
CA ARG A 58 9.27 31.88 3.76
C ARG A 58 8.03 31.40 3.00
N SER A 59 7.20 32.35 2.56
CA SER A 59 5.95 32.06 1.83
C SER A 59 6.17 31.77 0.34
N GLN A 60 7.41 31.67 -0.14
CA GLN A 60 7.73 31.63 -1.57
C GLN A 60 8.18 30.25 -2.13
N GLU A 61 8.15 29.16 -1.33
CA GLU A 61 8.40 27.79 -1.84
C GLU A 61 7.30 26.77 -1.48
N ALA A 62 6.23 27.23 -0.82
CA ALA A 62 4.99 26.46 -0.69
C ALA A 62 4.02 26.82 -1.82
N LEU A 63 4.53 26.92 -3.07
CA LEU A 63 3.68 26.55 -4.20
C LEU A 63 3.50 25.05 -4.10
N ASP A 64 2.60 24.68 -3.20
CA ASP A 64 1.87 23.43 -3.19
C ASP A 64 1.41 23.27 -4.64
N THR A 65 2.12 22.46 -5.41
CA THR A 65 1.75 22.19 -6.80
C THR A 65 0.37 21.59 -6.69
N ILE A 66 -0.66 22.41 -6.94
CA ILE A 66 -2.07 22.03 -6.79
C ILE A 66 -2.21 20.74 -7.58
N VAL A 67 -2.30 19.62 -6.86
CA VAL A 67 -2.48 18.33 -7.50
C VAL A 67 -3.85 18.42 -8.13
N ASP A 68 -3.87 18.39 -9.45
CA ASP A 68 -5.09 18.50 -10.24
C ASP A 68 -6.17 17.56 -9.68
N GLU A 69 -7.40 18.03 -9.56
CA GLU A 69 -8.50 17.30 -8.92
C GLU A 69 -8.72 15.95 -9.62
N ASP A 70 -8.53 15.91 -10.95
CA ASP A 70 -8.55 14.70 -11.76
C ASP A 70 -7.47 13.69 -11.34
N THR A 71 -6.29 14.17 -10.93
CA THR A 71 -5.21 13.31 -10.44
C THR A 71 -5.54 12.74 -9.07
N ILE A 72 -6.14 13.54 -8.18
CA ILE A 72 -6.63 13.07 -6.87
C ILE A 72 -7.70 12.00 -7.04
N PHE A 73 -8.65 12.21 -7.96
CA PHE A 73 -9.69 11.23 -8.27
C PHE A 73 -9.10 9.93 -8.82
N LYS A 74 -8.15 10.00 -9.76
CA LYS A 74 -7.44 8.83 -10.30
C LYS A 74 -6.72 8.04 -9.22
N ILE A 75 -6.00 8.72 -8.32
CA ILE A 75 -5.31 8.07 -7.20
C ILE A 75 -6.33 7.37 -6.29
N SER A 76 -7.44 8.04 -5.96
CA SER A 76 -8.46 7.47 -5.07
C SER A 76 -9.15 6.25 -5.69
N ALA A 77 -9.48 6.31 -6.99
CA ALA A 77 -10.06 5.19 -7.71
C ALA A 77 -9.10 3.99 -7.77
N GLU A 78 -7.81 4.24 -8.01
CA GLU A 78 -6.80 3.20 -8.07
C GLU A 78 -6.48 2.61 -6.67
N GLU A 79 -6.46 3.44 -5.62
CA GLU A 79 -6.34 2.99 -4.22
C GLU A 79 -7.56 2.15 -3.78
N GLN A 80 -8.75 2.40 -4.34
CA GLN A 80 -9.94 1.58 -4.12
C GLN A 80 -9.81 0.22 -4.82
N ARG A 81 -9.38 0.20 -6.09
CA ARG A 81 -9.11 -1.06 -6.80
C ARG A 81 -8.07 -1.91 -6.08
N LEU A 82 -7.00 -1.29 -5.60
CA LEU A 82 -5.95 -1.97 -4.83
C LEU A 82 -6.52 -2.59 -3.54
N PHE A 83 -7.44 -1.89 -2.87
CA PHE A 83 -8.12 -2.42 -1.70
C PHE A 83 -8.99 -3.65 -2.03
N ASP A 84 -9.76 -3.62 -3.11
CA ASP A 84 -10.63 -4.73 -3.53
C ASP A 84 -9.81 -5.97 -3.94
N ILE A 85 -8.68 -5.77 -4.62
CA ILE A 85 -7.73 -6.84 -4.95
C ILE A 85 -7.12 -7.41 -3.67
N ASN A 86 -6.72 -6.59 -2.71
CA ASN A 86 -6.16 -7.07 -1.45
C ASN A 86 -7.18 -7.88 -0.61
N GLU A 87 -8.46 -7.52 -0.60
CA GLU A 87 -9.52 -8.35 -0.02
C GLU A 87 -9.66 -9.70 -0.76
N SER A 88 -9.54 -9.69 -2.09
CA SER A 88 -9.56 -10.91 -2.90
C SER A 88 -8.35 -11.82 -2.65
N ILE A 89 -7.15 -11.25 -2.52
CA ILE A 89 -5.91 -11.96 -2.16
C ILE A 89 -6.06 -12.59 -0.78
N LYS A 90 -6.52 -11.81 0.21
CA LYS A 90 -6.78 -12.30 1.57
C LYS A 90 -7.74 -13.50 1.55
N ARG A 91 -8.81 -13.42 0.75
CA ARG A 91 -9.77 -14.51 0.59
C ARG A 91 -9.11 -15.75 -0.02
N ALA A 92 -8.34 -15.60 -1.10
CA ALA A 92 -7.64 -16.71 -1.74
C ALA A 92 -6.61 -17.37 -0.80
N LEU A 93 -5.85 -16.59 -0.02
CA LEU A 93 -4.91 -17.12 0.97
C LEU A 93 -5.63 -17.85 2.10
N THR A 94 -6.79 -17.37 2.53
CA THR A 94 -7.63 -18.04 3.54
C THR A 94 -8.18 -19.37 2.99
N GLU A 95 -8.67 -19.38 1.74
CA GLU A 95 -9.10 -20.59 1.04
C GLU A 95 -7.93 -21.59 0.90
N LEU A 96 -6.72 -21.09 0.63
CA LEU A 96 -5.51 -21.91 0.53
C LEU A 96 -5.13 -22.56 1.86
N LEU A 97 -5.24 -21.84 2.98
CA LEU A 97 -5.00 -22.40 4.33
C LEU A 97 -6.05 -23.45 4.72
N ASN A 98 -7.27 -23.34 4.19
CA ASN A 98 -8.33 -24.31 4.40
C ASN A 98 -8.19 -25.55 3.50
N CYS A 99 -7.31 -25.55 2.51
CA CYS A 99 -7.04 -26.72 1.68
C CYS A 99 -6.29 -27.80 2.47
N ASP A 100 -6.82 -29.02 2.49
CA ASP A 100 -6.20 -30.16 3.18
C ASP A 100 -4.73 -30.41 2.73
N ALA A 101 -4.41 -30.19 1.46
CA ALA A 101 -3.03 -30.34 0.97
C ALA A 101 -2.02 -29.38 1.65
N VAL A 102 -2.48 -28.20 2.09
CA VAL A 102 -1.68 -27.19 2.79
C VAL A 102 -1.72 -27.41 4.30
N ARG A 103 -2.80 -28.02 4.82
CA ARG A 103 -2.94 -28.37 6.24
C ARG A 103 -1.94 -29.41 6.72
N ASP A 104 -1.39 -30.20 5.81
CA ASP A 104 -0.32 -31.16 6.12
C ASP A 104 1.08 -30.62 5.81
N ASP A 105 1.20 -29.63 4.92
CA ASP A 105 2.49 -28.97 4.58
C ASP A 105 2.76 -27.72 5.42
N ILE A 106 3.61 -27.85 6.44
CA ILE A 106 3.97 -26.76 7.36
C ILE A 106 4.62 -25.58 6.60
N LYS A 107 5.43 -25.85 5.57
CA LYS A 107 6.16 -24.78 4.85
C LYS A 107 5.19 -23.94 4.04
N THR A 108 4.31 -24.58 3.26
CA THR A 108 3.30 -23.89 2.47
C THR A 108 2.33 -23.11 3.37
N ARG A 109 1.96 -23.67 4.52
CA ARG A 109 1.11 -22.99 5.51
C ARG A 109 1.77 -21.75 6.10
N MET A 110 3.02 -21.86 6.54
CA MET A 110 3.77 -20.73 7.08
C MET A 110 3.94 -19.61 6.05
N TRP A 111 4.21 -19.97 4.79
CA TRP A 111 4.26 -19.01 3.68
C TRP A 111 2.92 -18.30 3.47
N ALA A 112 1.82 -19.06 3.38
CA ALA A 112 0.48 -18.49 3.17
C ALA A 112 0.05 -17.60 4.36
N GLN A 113 0.37 -17.98 5.60
CA GLN A 113 0.12 -17.17 6.79
C GLN A 113 0.95 -15.88 6.78
N THR A 114 2.23 -15.95 6.42
CA THR A 114 3.10 -14.77 6.33
C THR A 114 2.53 -13.78 5.31
N ARG A 115 2.17 -14.27 4.13
CA ARG A 115 1.58 -13.45 3.08
C ARG A 115 0.23 -12.85 3.50
N LEU A 116 -0.59 -13.61 4.21
CA LEU A 116 -1.88 -13.14 4.73
C LEU A 116 -1.68 -11.95 5.68
N MET A 117 -0.70 -12.04 6.58
CA MET A 117 -0.39 -10.97 7.54
C MET A 117 0.12 -9.70 6.84
N GLU A 118 0.91 -9.85 5.77
CA GLU A 118 1.35 -8.74 4.92
C GLU A 118 0.17 -8.05 4.24
N THR A 119 -0.71 -8.82 3.55
CA THR A 119 -1.93 -8.29 2.91
C THR A 119 -2.83 -7.56 3.91
N GLU A 120 -3.02 -8.11 5.12
CA GLU A 120 -3.80 -7.42 6.16
C GLU A 120 -3.14 -6.13 6.64
N LYS A 121 -1.80 -6.08 6.72
CA LYS A 121 -1.08 -4.87 7.10
C LYS A 121 -1.26 -3.77 6.06
N GLU A 122 -1.29 -4.12 4.78
CA GLU A 122 -1.57 -3.19 3.68
C GLU A 122 -3.01 -2.66 3.74
N LEU A 123 -4.00 -3.54 3.93
CA LEU A 123 -5.40 -3.16 4.13
C LEU A 123 -5.59 -2.19 5.31
N ARG A 124 -4.90 -2.45 6.44
CA ARG A 124 -4.90 -1.57 7.61
C ARG A 124 -4.28 -0.19 7.32
N SER A 125 -3.20 -0.17 6.55
CA SER A 125 -2.49 1.07 6.19
C SER A 125 -3.29 1.94 5.23
N GLY A 126 -3.97 1.33 4.25
CA GLY A 126 -4.87 2.02 3.33
C GLY A 126 -6.09 2.63 4.05
N ARG A 127 -6.67 1.91 5.01
CA ARG A 127 -7.80 2.43 5.81
C ARG A 127 -7.41 3.68 6.59
N ARG A 128 -6.24 3.70 7.24
CA ARG A 128 -5.76 4.86 8.01
C ARG A 128 -5.58 6.12 7.16
N ARG A 129 -5.13 5.97 5.91
CA ARG A 129 -4.96 7.10 4.98
C ARG A 129 -6.30 7.69 4.55
N ARG A 130 -7.34 6.86 4.41
CA ARG A 130 -8.70 7.28 4.07
C ARG A 130 -9.52 7.77 5.27
N SER A 131 -9.14 7.37 6.48
CA SER A 131 -9.87 7.69 7.71
C SER A 131 -9.35 8.94 8.42
N SER A 132 -8.48 9.76 7.82
CA SER A 132 -8.18 11.09 8.35
C SER A 132 -9.35 12.01 8.01
N PRO A 133 -10.17 12.42 8.99
CA PRO A 133 -11.14 13.48 8.76
C PRO A 133 -10.32 14.76 8.57
N GLY A 134 -10.42 15.37 7.39
CA GLY A 134 -10.05 16.76 7.23
C GLY A 134 -10.89 17.58 8.20
N MET A 135 -10.18 18.25 9.09
CA MET A 135 -10.58 19.32 10.01
C MET A 135 -11.93 19.97 9.65
N GLU A 136 -12.93 19.80 10.51
CA GLU A 136 -14.05 20.76 10.63
C GLU A 136 -13.57 22.04 11.33
#